data_AF-A0A935SUC6-F1
#
_entry.id   AF-A0A935SUC6-F1
#
_cell.length_a   1.000
_cell.length_b   1.000
_cell.length_c   1.000
_cell.angle_alpha   90.00
_cell.angle_beta   90.00
_cell.angle_gamma   90.00
#
_symmetry.space_group_name_H-M   'P 1'
#
loop_
_entity.id
_entity.type
_entity.pdbx_description
1 polymer ?
#
loop_
_entity_poly.entity_id
_entity_poly.type
_entity_poly.pdbx_seq_one_letter_code
_entity_poly.pdbx_strand_id
1 'polypeptide(L)'
;MNSRTIRQFSVPTNIWPAVERWAVSEGFNLIEDLGEKRRYQKGNGWIVLPTKLEITQNEAGVHLEVWVYGSLFNRIFTLFLLPEEITIESGGVRALIPRSIARDSVNRLLVQLAQPLIT
;
A
#
# COMPACT_ATOMS: atom_id res chain seq x y z
N MET A 1 1.66 6.53 16.35
CA MET A 1 1.47 7.56 15.30
C MET A 1 1.33 6.83 13.97
N ASN A 2 0.13 6.82 13.39
CA ASN A 2 -0.19 6.07 12.17
C ASN A 2 0.53 6.70 10.97
N SER A 3 1.58 6.03 10.50
CA SER A 3 2.38 6.47 9.34
C SER A 3 1.83 5.89 8.03
N ARG A 4 0.66 5.26 8.07
CA ARG A 4 0.01 4.59 6.95
C ARG A 4 -1.02 5.53 6.34
N THR A 5 -1.09 5.54 5.03
CA THR A 5 -2.18 6.20 4.31
C THR A 5 -3.39 5.30 4.35
N ILE A 6 -4.50 5.83 4.89
CA ILE A 6 -5.73 5.08 5.10
C ILE A 6 -6.79 5.61 4.14
N ARG A 7 -7.54 4.70 3.50
CA ARG A 7 -8.76 5.01 2.77
C ARG A 7 -9.86 4.08 3.23
N GLN A 8 -11.01 4.66 3.57
CA GLN A 8 -12.20 3.94 3.95
C GLN A 8 -13.31 4.28 2.95
N PHE A 9 -13.96 3.25 2.43
CA PHE A 9 -15.04 3.42 1.48
C PHE A 9 -15.99 2.23 1.50
N SER A 10 -17.25 2.47 1.16
CA SER A 10 -18.26 1.42 1.03
C SER A 10 -18.44 1.05 -0.44
N VAL A 11 -18.48 -0.24 -0.70
CA VAL A 11 -18.71 -0.80 -2.04
C VAL A 11 -19.74 -1.92 -1.92
N PRO A 12 -20.78 -1.93 -2.77
CA PRO A 12 -21.89 -2.89 -2.66
C PRO A 12 -21.53 -4.30 -3.18
N THR A 13 -20.27 -4.51 -3.58
CA THR A 13 -19.82 -5.73 -4.27
C THR A 13 -18.52 -6.27 -3.69
N ASN A 14 -18.28 -7.56 -3.93
CA ASN A 14 -17.01 -8.19 -3.62
C ASN A 14 -15.88 -7.55 -4.46
N ILE A 15 -14.88 -6.97 -3.79
CA ILE A 15 -13.76 -6.28 -4.46
C ILE A 15 -12.60 -7.21 -4.81
N TRP A 16 -12.55 -8.41 -4.24
CA TRP A 16 -11.39 -9.30 -4.35
C TRP A 16 -10.99 -9.63 -5.79
N PRO A 17 -11.92 -9.90 -6.74
CA PRO A 17 -11.54 -10.12 -8.13
C PRO A 17 -10.88 -8.90 -8.80
N ALA A 18 -11.28 -7.68 -8.43
CA ALA A 18 -10.64 -6.46 -8.94
C ALA A 18 -9.25 -6.28 -8.32
N VAL A 19 -9.14 -6.47 -7.00
CA VAL A 19 -7.88 -6.40 -6.26
C VAL A 19 -6.85 -7.41 -6.78
N GLU A 20 -7.26 -8.65 -7.05
CA GLU A 20 -6.37 -9.70 -7.56
C GLU A 20 -5.80 -9.36 -8.94
N ARG A 21 -6.66 -8.91 -9.87
CA ARG A 21 -6.20 -8.46 -11.19
C ARG A 21 -5.26 -7.27 -11.09
N TRP A 22 -5.62 -6.29 -10.26
CA TRP A 22 -4.77 -5.13 -10.00
C TRP A 22 -3.41 -5.57 -9.44
N ALA A 23 -3.39 -6.45 -8.44
CA ALA A 23 -2.17 -6.89 -7.77
C ALA A 23 -1.21 -7.55 -8.76
N VAL A 24 -1.71 -8.44 -9.61
CA VAL A 24 -0.93 -9.07 -10.69
C VAL A 24 -0.39 -8.03 -11.67
N SER A 25 -1.24 -7.10 -12.12
CA SER A 25 -0.83 -6.07 -13.09
C SER A 25 0.23 -5.11 -12.55
N GLU A 26 0.22 -4.85 -11.25
CA GLU A 26 1.12 -3.91 -10.59
C GLU A 26 2.36 -4.58 -9.97
N GLY A 27 2.43 -5.91 -9.98
CA GLY A 27 3.53 -6.67 -9.37
C GLY A 27 3.46 -6.72 -7.83
N PHE A 28 2.26 -6.64 -7.27
CA PHE A 28 2.01 -6.93 -5.86
C PHE A 28 1.79 -8.43 -5.64
N ASN A 29 2.54 -9.00 -4.70
CA ASN A 29 2.39 -10.38 -4.28
C ASN A 29 1.52 -10.45 -3.03
N LEU A 30 0.59 -11.40 -2.98
CA LEU A 30 -0.17 -11.73 -1.78
C LEU A 30 0.78 -12.37 -0.75
N ILE A 31 0.86 -11.81 0.45
CA ILE A 31 1.72 -12.29 1.53
C ILE A 31 0.94 -12.77 2.76
N GLU A 32 -0.33 -12.42 2.88
CA GLU A 32 -1.24 -12.87 3.94
C GLU A 32 -2.69 -12.84 3.44
N ASP A 33 -3.45 -13.90 3.68
CA ASP A 33 -4.89 -13.99 3.41
C ASP A 33 -5.61 -14.59 4.64
N LEU A 34 -6.47 -13.78 5.25
CA LEU A 34 -7.31 -14.13 6.39
C LEU A 34 -8.80 -14.05 6.03
N GLY A 35 -9.15 -14.10 4.74
CA GLY A 35 -10.51 -14.03 4.23
C GLY A 35 -11.04 -12.59 4.16
N GLU A 36 -11.34 -11.99 5.31
CA GLU A 36 -11.79 -10.59 5.38
C GLU A 36 -10.63 -9.60 5.25
N LYS A 37 -9.40 -10.07 5.45
CA LYS A 37 -8.19 -9.26 5.44
C LYS A 37 -7.14 -9.88 4.55
N ARG A 38 -6.60 -9.10 3.61
CA ARG A 38 -5.50 -9.50 2.73
C ARG A 38 -4.39 -8.48 2.74
N ARG A 39 -3.15 -8.97 2.78
CA ARG A 39 -1.95 -8.14 2.71
C ARG A 39 -1.15 -8.47 1.47
N TYR A 40 -0.74 -7.42 0.77
CA TYR A 40 0.05 -7.46 -0.45
C TYR A 40 1.36 -6.71 -0.28
N GLN A 41 2.39 -7.14 -1.02
CA GLN A 41 3.67 -6.47 -1.06
C GLN A 41 4.20 -6.34 -2.49
N LYS A 42 4.60 -5.12 -2.86
CA LYS A 42 5.35 -4.83 -4.08
C LYS A 42 6.80 -4.56 -3.76
N GLY A 43 7.68 -5.24 -4.50
CA GLY A 43 9.13 -5.17 -4.28
C GLY A 43 9.58 -5.95 -3.04
N ASN A 44 10.89 -6.15 -2.95
CA ASN A 44 11.56 -6.92 -1.90
C ASN A 44 12.59 -6.09 -1.10
N GLY A 45 12.73 -4.80 -1.41
CA GLY A 45 13.62 -3.89 -0.70
C GLY A 45 15.07 -3.86 -1.14
N TRP A 46 15.45 -4.60 -2.19
CA TRP A 46 16.83 -4.64 -2.69
C TRP A 46 17.19 -3.47 -3.60
N ILE A 47 16.25 -2.97 -4.40
CA ILE A 47 16.47 -1.85 -5.33
C ILE A 47 15.67 -0.61 -4.90
N VAL A 48 14.40 -0.81 -4.54
CA VAL A 48 13.48 0.23 -4.07
C VAL A 48 12.80 -0.26 -2.80
N LEU A 49 12.50 0.65 -1.87
CA LEU A 49 11.77 0.31 -0.64
C LEU A 49 10.44 -0.39 -0.99
N PRO A 50 10.12 -1.52 -0.31
CA PRO A 50 8.91 -2.27 -0.59
C PRO A 50 7.66 -1.45 -0.20
N THR A 51 6.61 -1.58 -0.99
CA THR A 51 5.29 -1.03 -0.68
C THR A 51 4.41 -2.13 -0.14
N LYS A 52 3.78 -1.90 1.01
CA LYS A 52 2.81 -2.81 1.61
C LYS A 52 1.42 -2.20 1.48
N LEU A 53 0.47 -3.05 1.11
CA LEU A 53 -0.94 -2.73 1.05
C LEU A 53 -1.70 -3.75 1.89
N GLU A 54 -2.59 -3.27 2.74
CA GLU A 54 -3.50 -4.09 3.52
C GLU A 54 -4.92 -3.66 3.20
N ILE A 55 -5.77 -4.64 2.89
CA ILE A 55 -7.17 -4.42 2.59
C ILE A 55 -7.96 -5.29 3.55
N THR A 56 -8.89 -4.67 4.28
CA THR A 56 -9.88 -5.36 5.09
C THR A 56 -11.26 -5.06 4.50
N GLN A 57 -12.04 -6.08 4.14
CA GLN A 57 -13.41 -5.96 3.69
C GLN A 57 -14.34 -6.65 4.69
N ASN A 58 -15.30 -5.90 5.25
CA ASN A 58 -16.35 -6.41 6.14
C ASN A 58 -17.71 -5.77 5.79
N GLU A 59 -18.74 -6.05 6.58
CA GLU A 59 -20.09 -5.50 6.37
C GLU A 59 -20.15 -3.96 6.42
N ALA A 60 -19.22 -3.31 7.13
CA ALA A 60 -19.13 -1.85 7.23
C ALA A 60 -18.46 -1.21 6.00
N GLY A 61 -17.76 -1.99 5.17
CA GLY A 61 -17.12 -1.53 3.95
C GLY A 61 -15.69 -2.03 3.81
N VAL A 62 -14.88 -1.24 3.12
CA VAL A 62 -13.49 -1.55 2.80
C VAL A 62 -12.58 -0.54 3.51
N HIS A 63 -11.61 -1.08 4.25
CA HIS A 63 -10.53 -0.34 4.88
C HIS A 63 -9.21 -0.70 4.20
N LEU A 64 -8.62 0.27 3.52
CA LEU A 64 -7.38 0.14 2.79
C LEU A 64 -6.28 0.92 3.51
N GLU A 65 -5.19 0.25 3.82
CA GLU A 65 -3.98 0.86 4.37
C GLU A 65 -2.80 0.63 3.44
N VAL A 66 -2.04 1.68 3.15
CA VAL A 66 -0.82 1.58 2.36
C VAL A 66 0.32 2.35 2.98
N TRP A 67 1.50 1.74 2.94
CA TRP A 67 2.72 2.35 3.44
C TRP A 67 3.94 1.82 2.69
N VAL A 68 4.99 2.63 2.65
CA VAL A 68 6.32 2.19 2.23
C VAL A 68 7.04 1.68 3.47
N TYR A 69 7.57 0.46 3.39
CA TYR A 69 8.21 -0.22 4.49
C TYR A 69 9.73 -0.09 4.42
N GLY A 70 10.33 0.58 5.40
CA GLY A 70 11.77 0.66 5.59
C GLY A 70 12.28 -0.60 6.28
N SER A 71 12.71 -1.61 5.51
CA SER A 71 13.26 -2.85 6.08
C SER A 71 14.43 -2.58 7.02
N LEU A 72 14.68 -3.47 7.98
CA LEU A 72 15.78 -3.34 8.94
C LEU A 72 17.14 -3.17 8.22
N PHE A 73 17.36 -3.89 7.12
CA PHE A 73 18.53 -3.73 6.26
C PHE A 73 18.66 -2.28 5.75
N ASN A 74 17.60 -1.72 5.16
CA ASN A 74 17.59 -0.35 4.65
C ASN A 74 17.80 0.68 5.78
N ARG A 75 17.32 0.40 6.99
CA ARG A 75 17.55 1.22 8.17
C ARG A 75 19.02 1.18 8.60
N ILE A 76 19.67 0.02 8.57
CA ILE A 76 21.11 -0.11 8.87
C ILE A 76 21.96 0.69 7.88
N PHE A 77 21.70 0.57 6.57
CA PHE A 77 22.43 1.31 5.54
C PHE A 77 22.24 2.84 5.61
N THR A 78 21.13 3.29 6.20
CA THR A 78 20.85 4.71 6.43
C THR A 78 21.18 5.16 7.85
N LEU A 79 21.91 4.35 8.62
CA LEU A 79 22.25 4.63 10.03
C LEU A 79 21.02 5.00 10.88
N PHE A 80 19.92 4.28 10.67
CA PHE A 80 18.62 4.45 11.30
C PHE A 80 17.93 5.81 11.06
N LEU A 81 18.39 6.59 10.08
CA LEU A 81 17.71 7.82 9.65
C LEU A 81 16.40 7.53 8.91
N LEU A 82 16.27 6.35 8.29
CA LEU A 82 15.03 5.90 7.65
C LEU A 82 14.04 5.36 8.69
N PRO A 83 12.80 5.86 8.74
CA PRO A 83 11.75 5.28 9.58
C PRO A 83 11.27 3.93 9.01
N GLU A 84 10.66 3.12 9.87
CA GLU A 84 10.15 1.80 9.50
C GLU A 84 8.91 1.85 8.62
N GLU A 85 8.04 2.84 8.84
CA GLU A 85 6.83 3.06 8.05
C GLU A 85 6.85 4.49 7.50
N ILE A 86 6.53 4.61 6.22
CA ILE A 86 6.49 5.89 5.50
C ILE A 86 5.13 6.04 4.82
N THR A 87 4.42 7.13 5.14
CA THR A 87 3.16 7.50 4.49
C THR A 87 3.39 7.82 3.01
N ILE A 88 2.40 7.53 2.17
CA ILE A 88 2.42 7.88 0.75
C ILE A 88 1.74 9.22 0.45
N GLU A 89 1.07 9.82 1.44
CA GLU A 89 0.52 11.18 1.35
C GLU A 89 1.65 12.22 1.24
N SER A 90 1.40 13.29 0.48
CA SER A 90 2.37 14.36 0.24
C SER A 90 2.79 15.06 1.55
N GLY A 91 4.09 15.08 1.88
CA GLY A 91 4.56 15.79 3.07
C GLY A 91 6.05 15.74 3.43
N GLY A 92 6.96 15.20 2.60
CA GLY A 92 8.39 15.26 2.92
C GLY A 92 9.34 14.81 1.81
N VAL A 93 10.60 15.25 1.89
CA VAL A 93 11.66 14.99 0.87
C VAL A 93 12.23 13.56 0.96
N ARG A 94 11.93 12.81 2.02
CA ARG A 94 12.41 11.43 2.19
C ARG A 94 11.57 10.47 1.36
N ALA A 95 12.23 9.57 0.62
CA ALA A 95 11.57 8.48 -0.12
C ALA A 95 10.58 8.95 -1.22
N LEU A 96 10.89 10.05 -1.93
CA LEU A 96 10.03 10.62 -2.98
C LEU A 96 9.68 9.63 -4.09
N ILE A 97 10.68 8.93 -4.63
CA ILE A 97 10.51 7.96 -5.72
C ILE A 97 9.65 6.75 -5.29
N PRO A 98 9.94 6.04 -4.19
CA PRO A 98 9.06 4.93 -3.76
C PRO A 98 7.65 5.42 -3.38
N ARG A 99 7.49 6.64 -2.87
CA ARG A 99 6.15 7.22 -2.61
C ARG A 99 5.36 7.48 -3.88
N SER A 100 5.96 8.07 -4.91
CA SER A 100 5.24 8.33 -6.17
C SER A 100 4.82 7.03 -6.83
N ILE A 101 5.72 6.03 -6.88
CA ILE A 101 5.42 4.69 -7.41
C ILE A 101 4.29 4.01 -6.63
N ALA A 102 4.34 4.07 -5.29
CA ALA A 102 3.31 3.51 -4.44
C ALA A 102 1.95 4.22 -4.68
N ARG A 103 1.95 5.55 -4.71
CA ARG A 103 0.76 6.36 -4.93
C ARG A 103 0.12 6.09 -6.29
N ASP A 104 0.89 6.08 -7.37
CA ASP A 104 0.38 5.83 -8.71
C ASP A 104 -0.25 4.44 -8.83
N SER A 105 0.39 3.45 -8.20
CA SER A 105 -0.10 2.08 -8.20
C SER A 105 -1.41 1.93 -7.42
N VAL A 106 -1.52 2.55 -6.25
CA VAL A 106 -2.76 2.55 -5.44
C VAL A 106 -3.85 3.38 -6.11
N ASN A 107 -3.52 4.50 -6.74
CA ASN A 107 -4.48 5.31 -7.47
C ASN A 107 -5.10 4.53 -8.63
N ARG A 108 -4.34 3.67 -9.30
CA ARG A 108 -4.90 2.76 -10.32
C ARG A 108 -5.90 1.75 -9.72
N LEU A 109 -5.68 1.25 -8.50
CA LEU A 109 -6.69 0.44 -7.79
C LEU A 109 -7.93 1.28 -7.48
N LEU A 110 -7.75 2.48 -6.93
CA LEU A 110 -8.86 3.35 -6.55
C LEU A 110 -9.73 3.74 -7.75
N VAL A 111 -9.14 3.99 -8.91
CA VAL A 111 -9.88 4.20 -10.17
C VAL A 111 -10.73 2.98 -10.52
N GLN A 112 -10.17 1.76 -10.43
CA GLN A 112 -10.93 0.52 -10.71
C GLN A 112 -12.08 0.31 -9.73
N LEU A 113 -11.94 0.79 -8.49
CA LEU A 113 -12.97 0.72 -7.45
C LEU A 113 -13.92 1.94 -7.44
N ALA A 114 -13.78 2.86 -8.39
CA ALA A 114 -14.51 4.12 -8.46
C ALA A 114 -14.41 4.98 -7.18
N GLN A 115 -13.21 5.04 -6.58
CA GLN A 115 -12.90 5.71 -5.33
C GLN A 115 -12.03 6.97 -5.51
N PRO A 116 -12.07 7.93 -4.57
CA PRO A 116 -11.24 9.12 -4.61
C PRO A 116 -9.74 8.79 -4.50
N LEU A 117 -8.92 9.53 -5.25
CA LEU A 117 -7.47 9.33 -5.35
C LEU A 117 -6.71 9.80 -4.11
N ILE A 118 -5.48 9.30 -3.96
CA ILE A 118 -4.50 9.76 -2.97
C ILE A 118 -3.61 10.82 -3.62
N THR A 119 -3.45 11.97 -2.95
CA THR A 119 -2.62 13.11 -3.37
C THR A 119 -1.23 13.10 -2.74
#